data_AF-A0A2E3K8W5-F1
#
_entry.id   AF-A0A2E3K8W5-F1
#
_cell.length_a   1.000
_cell.length_b   1.000
_cell.length_c   1.000
_cell.angle_alpha   90.00
_cell.angle_beta   90.00
_cell.angle_gamma   90.00
#
_symmetry.space_group_name_H-M   'P 1'
#
loop_
_entity.id
_entity.type
_entity.pdbx_description
1 polymer ?
#
loop_
_entity_poly.entity_id
_entity_poly.type
_entity_poly.pdbx_seq_one_letter_code
_entity_poly.pdbx_strand_id
1 'polypeptide(L)'
;MIALSVKQMYPLTSKILRFWFGFAETSARIEKKPEWFRSTEAHDSIIKSRFSDVQIEASLGELDYLKDYPEGCLALILLLDQFPRHIFRNSPKAFETDTKAREVALSAIKSNYHTYYGDWQRIFCYLPFEHSECIEDHNFIIPFFSKLNKDKFYNTQKTAIDHMKVIQRFGRYPHRNAILCRKNTQEEEKYLMNPPYWGMTKTQVQTTKEKIRKIPKKLSKTNK
;
A
#
# COMPACT_ATOMS: atom_id res chain seq x y z
N MET A 1 -35.92 14.17 12.33
CA MET A 1 -35.72 12.72 12.14
C MET A 1 -34.22 12.40 12.04
N ILE A 2 -33.49 12.39 13.17
CA ILE A 2 -32.01 12.21 13.19
C ILE A 2 -31.64 11.21 14.29
N ALA A 3 -32.22 10.02 14.25
CA ALA A 3 -31.98 8.98 15.26
C ALA A 3 -31.73 7.58 14.65
N LEU A 4 -31.33 7.54 13.37
CA LEU A 4 -30.62 6.39 12.78
C LEU A 4 -29.08 6.57 12.90
N SER A 5 -28.62 7.46 13.78
CA SER A 5 -27.48 8.37 13.53
C SER A 5 -26.09 8.01 14.08
N VAL A 6 -25.84 6.84 14.67
CA VAL A 6 -24.46 6.52 15.15
C VAL A 6 -24.13 5.02 15.07
N LYS A 7 -25.06 4.14 15.46
CA LYS A 7 -24.80 2.68 15.56
C LYS A 7 -24.60 1.96 14.23
N GLN A 8 -25.07 2.52 13.11
CA GLN A 8 -24.97 1.91 11.77
C GLN A 8 -23.74 2.37 10.97
N MET A 9 -23.02 3.41 11.40
CA MET A 9 -21.78 3.90 10.76
C MET A 9 -20.53 3.08 11.15
N TYR A 10 -20.53 2.46 12.34
CA TYR A 10 -19.39 1.66 12.83
C TYR A 10 -19.29 0.20 12.37
N PRO A 11 -20.36 -0.54 11.97
CA PRO A 11 -20.23 -1.96 11.63
C PRO A 11 -19.28 -2.22 10.47
N LEU A 12 -19.39 -1.43 9.39
CA LEU A 12 -18.54 -1.61 8.21
C LEU A 12 -17.08 -1.25 8.51
N THR A 13 -16.84 -0.07 9.07
CA THR A 13 -15.51 0.38 9.49
C THR A 13 -14.87 -0.62 10.45
N SER A 14 -15.59 -1.03 11.49
CA SER A 14 -15.13 -2.01 12.47
C SER A 14 -14.81 -3.36 11.80
N LYS A 15 -15.65 -3.82 10.86
CA LYS A 15 -15.40 -5.06 10.10
C LYS A 15 -14.11 -4.98 9.30
N ILE A 16 -13.85 -3.88 8.60
CA ILE A 16 -12.64 -3.65 7.79
C ILE A 16 -11.41 -3.60 8.69
N LEU A 17 -11.43 -2.75 9.72
CA LEU A 17 -10.28 -2.57 10.62
C LEU A 17 -10.00 -3.85 11.42
N ARG A 18 -11.02 -4.54 11.94
CA ARG A 18 -10.83 -5.83 12.63
C ARG A 18 -10.28 -6.89 11.71
N PHE A 19 -10.71 -6.94 10.45
CA PHE A 19 -10.14 -7.88 9.50
C PHE A 19 -8.64 -7.61 9.29
N TRP A 20 -8.29 -6.36 9.01
CA TRP A 20 -6.91 -6.00 8.66
C TRP A 20 -5.98 -6.02 9.88
N PHE A 21 -6.35 -5.29 10.93
CA PHE A 21 -5.55 -5.06 12.14
C PHE A 21 -5.83 -6.05 13.28
N GLY A 22 -6.98 -6.70 13.29
CA GLY A 22 -7.46 -7.53 14.42
C GLY A 22 -8.37 -6.75 15.39
N PHE A 23 -8.35 -5.42 15.34
CA PHE A 23 -9.10 -4.53 16.22
C PHE A 23 -9.70 -3.38 15.42
N ALA A 24 -10.78 -2.79 15.93
CA ALA A 24 -11.40 -1.60 15.34
C ALA A 24 -10.75 -0.30 15.82
N GLU A 25 -10.09 -0.33 16.98
CA GLU A 25 -9.45 0.84 17.58
C GLU A 25 -8.17 1.20 16.81
N THR A 26 -8.08 2.45 16.36
CA THR A 26 -6.94 2.93 15.55
C THR A 26 -5.67 3.14 16.37
N SER A 27 -5.78 3.36 17.69
CA SER A 27 -4.66 3.49 18.63
C SER A 27 -4.06 2.15 19.08
N ALA A 28 -4.67 1.02 18.71
CA ALA A 28 -4.24 -0.29 19.18
C ALA A 28 -2.78 -0.57 18.80
N ARG A 29 -1.97 -0.95 19.79
CA ARG A 29 -0.60 -1.44 19.57
C ARG A 29 -0.66 -2.86 19.05
N ILE A 30 -0.21 -3.05 17.83
CA ILE A 30 -0.25 -4.34 17.14
C ILE A 30 1.12 -4.70 16.57
N GLU A 31 1.32 -5.98 16.32
CA GLU A 31 2.49 -6.50 15.64
C GLU A 31 2.27 -6.58 14.13
N LYS A 32 3.38 -6.65 13.39
CA LYS A 32 3.36 -6.80 11.94
C LYS A 32 2.69 -8.11 11.54
N LYS A 33 1.71 -8.06 10.65
CA LYS A 33 1.20 -9.27 9.98
C LYS A 33 2.00 -9.55 8.71
N PRO A 34 2.55 -10.77 8.52
CA PRO A 34 3.28 -11.11 7.30
C PRO A 34 2.46 -10.88 6.02
N GLU A 35 1.15 -11.15 6.08
CA GLU A 35 0.22 -11.11 4.96
C GLU A 35 0.13 -9.73 4.30
N TRP A 36 0.33 -8.65 5.08
CA TRP A 36 0.29 -7.27 4.58
C TRP A 36 1.32 -6.97 3.49
N PHE A 37 2.51 -7.56 3.60
CA PHE A 37 3.62 -7.29 2.67
C PHE A 37 4.10 -8.55 1.95
N ARG A 38 3.57 -9.72 2.32
CA ARG A 38 3.87 -11.04 1.76
C ARG A 38 2.59 -11.86 1.74
N SER A 39 1.63 -11.44 0.93
CA SER A 39 0.35 -12.12 0.80
C SER A 39 0.49 -13.55 0.25
N THR A 40 -0.58 -14.32 0.36
CA THR A 40 -0.79 -15.62 -0.29
C THR A 40 -2.06 -15.56 -1.14
N GLU A 41 -2.17 -16.45 -2.12
CA GLU A 41 -3.39 -16.56 -2.94
C GLU A 41 -4.64 -16.86 -2.09
N ALA A 42 -4.48 -17.63 -1.01
CA ALA A 42 -5.54 -17.88 -0.05
C ALA A 42 -5.97 -16.59 0.68
N HIS A 43 -5.02 -15.75 1.11
CA HIS A 43 -5.34 -14.48 1.75
C HIS A 43 -6.01 -13.51 0.78
N ASP A 44 -5.52 -13.42 -0.46
CA ASP A 44 -6.13 -12.61 -1.52
C ASP A 44 -7.57 -13.07 -1.79
N SER A 45 -7.81 -14.38 -1.85
CA SER A 45 -9.14 -14.96 -2.06
C SER A 45 -10.12 -14.61 -0.95
N ILE A 46 -9.65 -14.60 0.31
CA ILE A 46 -10.46 -14.16 1.46
C ILE A 46 -10.82 -12.68 1.32
N ILE A 47 -9.87 -11.80 0.97
CA ILE A 47 -10.13 -10.37 0.79
C ILE A 47 -11.13 -10.15 -0.34
N LYS A 48 -10.89 -10.80 -1.48
CA LYS A 48 -11.78 -10.76 -2.65
C LYS A 48 -13.19 -11.20 -2.30
N SER A 49 -13.36 -12.34 -1.63
CA SER A 49 -14.69 -12.82 -1.25
C SER A 49 -15.41 -11.89 -0.27
N ARG A 50 -14.70 -11.24 0.65
CA ARG A 50 -15.34 -10.49 1.75
C ARG A 50 -15.56 -9.01 1.46
N PHE A 51 -14.78 -8.43 0.54
CA PHE A 51 -14.68 -6.97 0.39
C PHE A 51 -14.71 -6.46 -1.05
N SER A 52 -14.93 -7.30 -2.08
CA SER A 52 -15.00 -6.80 -3.47
C SER A 52 -16.11 -5.77 -3.65
N ASP A 53 -17.32 -6.06 -3.19
CA ASP A 53 -18.48 -5.16 -3.37
C ASP A 53 -18.25 -3.82 -2.66
N VAL A 54 -17.80 -3.87 -1.41
CA VAL A 54 -17.49 -2.67 -0.61
C VAL A 54 -16.33 -1.88 -1.21
N GLN A 55 -15.34 -2.55 -1.81
CA GLN A 55 -14.25 -1.86 -2.50
C GLN A 55 -14.77 -1.12 -3.75
N ILE A 56 -15.72 -1.71 -4.48
CA ILE A 56 -16.38 -1.05 -5.62
C ILE A 56 -17.20 0.15 -5.15
N GLU A 57 -17.96 0.04 -4.07
CA GLU A 57 -18.67 1.18 -3.46
C GLU A 57 -17.69 2.31 -3.08
N ALA A 58 -16.55 1.96 -2.45
CA ALA A 58 -15.50 2.91 -2.12
C ALA A 58 -14.91 3.59 -3.36
N SER A 59 -14.66 2.84 -4.44
CA SER A 59 -14.09 3.40 -5.67
C SER A 59 -15.06 4.38 -6.34
N LEU A 60 -16.36 4.13 -6.25
CA LEU A 60 -17.41 4.96 -6.85
C LEU A 60 -17.73 6.25 -6.08
N GLY A 61 -17.35 6.39 -4.80
CA GLY A 61 -17.71 7.58 -4.01
C GLY A 61 -18.71 7.33 -2.89
N GLU A 62 -19.37 6.18 -2.90
CA GLU A 62 -20.50 5.91 -2.01
C GLU A 62 -20.11 5.88 -0.53
N LEU A 63 -18.82 5.63 -0.24
CA LEU A 63 -18.28 5.58 1.12
C LEU A 63 -17.45 6.81 1.51
N ASP A 64 -17.56 7.91 0.77
CA ASP A 64 -16.76 9.11 1.01
C ASP A 64 -17.03 9.77 2.37
N TYR A 65 -18.23 9.58 2.93
CA TYR A 65 -18.60 10.02 4.28
C TYR A 65 -17.73 9.39 5.38
N LEU A 66 -17.03 8.28 5.11
CA LEU A 66 -16.09 7.66 6.05
C LEU A 66 -14.88 8.56 6.32
N LYS A 67 -14.56 9.52 5.44
CA LYS A 67 -13.46 10.47 5.63
C LYS A 67 -13.61 11.36 6.86
N ASP A 68 -14.83 11.53 7.37
CA ASP A 68 -15.17 12.53 8.37
C ASP A 68 -14.81 12.13 9.82
N TYR A 69 -14.24 10.94 10.02
CA TYR A 69 -13.76 10.48 11.33
C TYR A 69 -12.55 9.52 11.20
N PRO A 70 -11.73 9.36 12.26
CA PRO A 70 -10.44 8.68 12.17
C PRO A 70 -10.53 7.22 11.69
N GLU A 71 -11.38 6.41 12.32
CA GLU A 71 -11.53 5.00 12.00
C GLU A 71 -12.04 4.80 10.57
N GLY A 72 -13.04 5.60 10.17
CA GLY A 72 -13.62 5.56 8.84
C GLY A 72 -12.60 5.92 7.79
N CYS A 73 -11.82 6.96 8.03
CA CYS A 73 -10.81 7.44 7.10
C CYS A 73 -9.72 6.39 6.89
N LEU A 74 -9.25 5.74 7.96
CA LEU A 74 -8.29 4.64 7.83
C LEU A 74 -8.89 3.42 7.11
N ALA A 75 -10.15 3.06 7.38
CA ALA A 75 -10.81 1.97 6.68
C ALA A 75 -10.97 2.26 5.18
N LEU A 76 -11.29 3.50 4.82
CA LEU A 76 -11.39 3.94 3.44
C LEU A 76 -10.03 3.92 2.72
N ILE A 77 -8.95 4.31 3.41
CA ILE A 77 -7.58 4.13 2.88
C ILE A 77 -7.31 2.66 2.57
N LEU A 78 -7.66 1.73 3.46
CA LEU A 78 -7.45 0.30 3.21
C LEU A 78 -8.26 -0.21 2.01
N LEU A 79 -9.51 0.23 1.86
CA LEU A 79 -10.37 -0.11 0.73
C LEU A 79 -9.83 0.41 -0.60
N LEU A 80 -9.20 1.59 -0.61
CA LEU A 80 -8.74 2.23 -1.85
C LEU A 80 -7.27 1.96 -2.19
N ASP A 81 -6.44 1.62 -1.20
CA ASP A 81 -5.00 1.40 -1.40
C ASP A 81 -4.62 -0.07 -1.25
N GLN A 82 -4.95 -0.69 -0.11
CA GLN A 82 -4.49 -2.03 0.18
C GLN A 82 -5.31 -3.08 -0.56
N PHE A 83 -6.63 -3.07 -0.39
CA PHE A 83 -7.50 -4.13 -0.90
C PHE A 83 -7.44 -4.31 -2.43
N PRO A 84 -7.36 -3.26 -3.27
CA PRO A 84 -7.27 -3.42 -4.72
C PRO A 84 -6.04 -4.23 -5.14
N ARG A 85 -4.92 -4.10 -4.41
CA ARG A 85 -3.66 -4.86 -4.64
C ARG A 85 -3.81 -6.36 -4.33
N HIS A 86 -4.82 -6.74 -3.56
CA HIS A 86 -5.20 -8.13 -3.30
C HIS A 86 -6.32 -8.62 -4.24
N ILE A 87 -7.38 -7.83 -4.40
CA ILE A 87 -8.60 -8.18 -5.15
C ILE A 87 -8.32 -8.30 -6.66
N PHE A 88 -7.50 -7.37 -7.19
CA PHE A 88 -7.21 -7.25 -8.61
C PHE A 88 -5.73 -7.49 -8.92
N ARG A 89 -5.07 -8.37 -8.15
CA ARG A 89 -3.66 -8.71 -8.37
C ARG A 89 -3.38 -9.03 -9.84
N ASN A 90 -2.27 -8.51 -10.36
CA ASN A 90 -1.83 -8.63 -11.76
C ASN A 90 -2.77 -7.93 -12.78
N SER A 91 -3.55 -6.93 -12.37
CA SER A 91 -4.41 -6.13 -13.25
C SER A 91 -4.20 -4.63 -13.02
N PRO A 92 -4.37 -3.76 -14.05
CA PRO A 92 -4.40 -2.31 -13.89
C PRO A 92 -5.34 -1.83 -12.79
N LYS A 93 -6.46 -2.55 -12.59
CA LYS A 93 -7.47 -2.28 -11.55
C LYS A 93 -6.90 -2.22 -10.13
N ALA A 94 -5.74 -2.84 -9.87
CA ALA A 94 -5.06 -2.74 -8.59
C ALA A 94 -4.57 -1.32 -8.25
N PHE A 95 -4.50 -0.42 -9.24
CA PHE A 95 -3.94 0.93 -9.10
C PHE A 95 -4.94 2.04 -9.45
N GLU A 96 -6.13 1.70 -9.96
CA GLU A 96 -7.13 2.68 -10.42
C GLU A 96 -7.60 3.64 -9.31
N THR A 97 -7.62 3.17 -8.06
CA THR A 97 -8.02 3.96 -6.89
C THR A 97 -6.87 4.64 -6.17
N ASP A 98 -5.62 4.54 -6.66
CA ASP A 98 -4.43 5.09 -5.98
C ASP A 98 -4.58 6.61 -5.76
N THR A 99 -5.11 7.37 -6.72
CA THR A 99 -5.30 8.83 -6.58
C THR A 99 -6.30 9.16 -5.48
N LYS A 100 -7.44 8.48 -5.45
CA LYS A 100 -8.45 8.68 -4.41
C LYS A 100 -7.94 8.26 -3.03
N ALA A 101 -7.15 7.19 -2.95
CA ALA A 101 -6.49 6.80 -1.71
C ALA A 101 -5.56 7.89 -1.16
N ARG A 102 -4.80 8.57 -2.03
CA ARG A 102 -3.94 9.70 -1.64
C ARG A 102 -4.74 10.89 -1.14
N GLU A 103 -5.88 11.21 -1.77
CA GLU A 103 -6.77 12.28 -1.31
C GLU A 103 -7.32 12.01 0.10
N VAL A 104 -7.77 10.77 0.35
CA VAL A 104 -8.24 10.34 1.68
C VAL A 104 -7.10 10.40 2.71
N ALA A 105 -5.91 9.90 2.36
CA ALA A 105 -4.74 9.96 3.23
C ALA A 105 -4.31 11.40 3.55
N LEU A 106 -4.39 12.31 2.58
CA LEU A 106 -4.14 13.73 2.80
C LEU A 106 -5.16 14.34 3.77
N SER A 107 -6.44 13.99 3.65
CA SER A 107 -7.46 14.39 4.64
C SER A 107 -7.15 13.87 6.04
N ALA A 108 -6.73 12.61 6.19
CA ALA A 108 -6.31 12.06 7.48
C ALA A 108 -5.13 12.82 8.10
N ILE A 109 -4.19 13.29 7.28
CA ILE A 109 -3.05 14.10 7.73
C ILE A 109 -3.51 15.50 8.12
N LYS A 110 -4.29 16.18 7.28
CA LYS A 110 -4.81 17.54 7.54
C LYS A 110 -5.70 17.60 8.79
N SER A 111 -6.50 16.57 9.04
CA SER A 111 -7.35 16.45 10.23
C SER A 111 -6.60 15.91 11.46
N ASN A 112 -5.28 15.73 11.39
CA ASN A 112 -4.43 15.15 12.44
C ASN A 112 -4.85 13.75 12.92
N TYR A 113 -5.69 13.01 12.20
CA TYR A 113 -6.11 11.66 12.62
C TYR A 113 -4.94 10.70 12.79
N HIS A 114 -3.95 10.78 11.90
CA HIS A 114 -2.74 9.97 11.95
C HIS A 114 -1.93 10.08 13.25
N THR A 115 -2.05 11.18 14.01
CA THR A 115 -1.33 11.35 15.29
C THR A 115 -1.93 10.49 16.41
N TYR A 116 -3.22 10.12 16.29
CA TYR A 116 -3.91 9.22 17.23
C TYR A 116 -3.75 7.75 16.87
N TYR A 117 -3.25 7.45 15.67
CA TYR A 117 -3.04 6.08 15.22
C TYR A 117 -1.85 5.42 15.91
N GLY A 118 -2.00 4.14 16.21
CA GLY A 118 -0.89 3.24 16.51
C GLY A 118 0.05 3.14 15.31
N ASP A 119 1.26 2.63 15.56
CA ASP A 119 2.35 2.68 14.57
C ASP A 119 1.98 2.10 13.20
N TRP A 120 1.34 0.92 13.18
CA TRP A 120 0.99 0.25 11.92
C TRP A 120 -0.14 0.96 11.19
N GLN A 121 -1.19 1.36 11.91
CA GLN A 121 -2.29 2.15 11.39
C GLN A 121 -1.78 3.45 10.75
N ARG A 122 -0.82 4.11 11.42
CA ARG A 122 -0.11 5.28 10.89
C ARG A 122 0.68 4.98 9.63
N ILE A 123 1.42 3.86 9.59
CA ILE A 123 2.12 3.41 8.38
C ILE A 123 1.14 3.23 7.21
N PHE A 124 0.03 2.53 7.40
CA PHE A 124 -0.98 2.35 6.34
C PHE A 124 -1.63 3.67 5.89
N CYS A 125 -1.75 4.65 6.79
CA CYS A 125 -2.17 6.00 6.43
C CYS A 125 -1.19 6.69 5.47
N TYR A 126 0.09 6.31 5.48
CA TYR A 126 1.14 6.94 4.68
C TYR A 126 1.41 6.21 3.36
N LEU A 127 1.11 4.91 3.29
CA LEU A 127 1.40 4.09 2.11
C LEU A 127 0.81 4.61 0.78
N PRO A 128 -0.37 5.27 0.72
CA PRO A 128 -0.85 5.84 -0.53
C PRO A 128 0.14 6.80 -1.21
N PHE A 129 0.89 7.58 -0.42
CA PHE A 129 1.94 8.45 -0.96
C PHE A 129 3.18 7.66 -1.39
N GLU A 130 3.59 6.64 -0.62
CA GLU A 130 4.67 5.71 -1.00
C GLU A 130 4.34 4.96 -2.30
N HIS A 131 3.06 4.74 -2.61
CA HIS A 131 2.63 4.08 -3.82
C HIS A 131 2.49 5.00 -5.03
N SER A 132 2.66 6.32 -4.86
CA SER A 132 2.54 7.30 -5.94
C SER A 132 3.71 7.24 -6.91
N GLU A 133 3.44 7.49 -8.19
CA GLU A 133 4.46 7.75 -9.22
C GLU A 133 4.76 9.25 -9.37
N CYS A 134 4.57 10.03 -8.29
CA CYS A 134 4.80 11.47 -8.21
C CYS A 134 5.88 11.76 -7.15
N ILE A 135 6.98 12.43 -7.51
CA ILE A 135 8.11 12.63 -6.58
C ILE A 135 7.74 13.56 -5.41
N GLU A 136 6.84 14.49 -5.63
CA GLU A 136 6.33 15.42 -4.62
C GLU A 136 5.62 14.68 -3.48
N ASP A 137 4.89 13.59 -3.78
CA ASP A 137 4.24 12.77 -2.77
C ASP A 137 5.27 12.07 -1.86
N HIS A 138 6.39 11.61 -2.43
CA HIS A 138 7.49 11.02 -1.66
C HIS A 138 8.19 12.05 -0.77
N ASN A 139 8.49 13.23 -1.32
CA ASN A 139 9.08 14.33 -0.58
C ASN A 139 8.19 14.78 0.59
N PHE A 140 6.88 14.79 0.38
CA PHE A 140 5.89 15.12 1.40
C PHE A 140 5.85 14.07 2.52
N ILE A 141 5.83 12.78 2.20
CA ILE A 141 5.56 11.73 3.20
C ILE A 141 6.79 11.24 3.97
N ILE A 142 7.99 11.34 3.38
CA ILE A 142 9.23 10.85 4.03
C ILE A 142 9.46 11.43 5.43
N PRO A 143 9.27 12.74 5.69
CA PRO A 143 9.38 13.31 7.03
C PRO A 143 8.43 12.70 8.06
N PHE A 144 7.31 12.10 7.62
CA PHE A 144 6.37 11.41 8.51
C PHE A 144 6.86 10.00 8.85
N PHE A 145 7.42 9.27 7.88
CA PHE A 145 8.07 7.98 8.13
C PHE A 145 9.29 8.10 9.04
N SER A 146 10.10 9.15 8.87
CA SER A 146 11.32 9.36 9.69
C SER A 146 11.03 9.60 11.17
N LYS A 147 9.79 10.00 11.51
CA LYS A 147 9.33 10.18 12.90
C LYS A 147 8.89 8.88 13.59
N LEU A 148 8.80 7.77 12.85
CA LEU A 148 8.54 6.46 13.47
C LEU A 148 9.72 6.05 14.36
N ASN A 149 9.47 5.22 15.37
CA ASN A 149 10.54 4.68 16.20
C ASN A 149 11.54 3.90 15.33
N LYS A 150 12.80 4.37 15.27
CA LYS A 150 13.82 3.84 14.36
C LYS A 150 14.18 2.39 14.69
N ASP A 151 14.28 2.02 15.96
CA ASP A 151 14.67 0.66 16.37
C ASP A 151 13.64 -0.37 15.94
N LYS A 152 12.35 -0.01 16.01
CA LYS A 152 11.24 -0.86 15.59
C LYS A 152 10.96 -0.82 14.09
N PHE A 153 11.15 0.34 13.44
CA PHE A 153 10.70 0.61 12.07
C PHE A 153 11.80 0.99 11.07
N TYR A 154 13.05 0.68 11.37
CA TYR A 154 14.19 0.92 10.47
C TYR A 154 13.91 0.42 9.03
N ASN A 155 13.42 -0.81 8.89
CA ASN A 155 13.14 -1.39 7.58
C ASN A 155 11.98 -0.68 6.85
N THR A 156 10.97 -0.20 7.58
CA THR A 156 9.87 0.58 6.99
C THR A 156 10.38 1.93 6.50
N GLN A 157 11.15 2.65 7.32
CA GLN A 157 11.77 3.92 6.93
C GLN A 157 12.68 3.76 5.72
N LYS A 158 13.53 2.74 5.73
CA LYS A 158 14.40 2.41 4.59
C LYS A 158 13.57 2.12 3.33
N THR A 159 12.48 1.37 3.46
CA THR A 159 11.62 1.01 2.32
C THR A 159 10.96 2.25 1.70
N ALA A 160 10.51 3.21 2.50
CA ALA A 160 9.98 4.49 1.99
C ALA A 160 11.04 5.26 1.19
N ILE A 161 12.28 5.33 1.68
CA ILE A 161 13.41 5.93 0.95
C ILE A 161 13.73 5.17 -0.34
N ASP A 162 13.71 3.83 -0.30
CA ASP A 162 13.96 3.01 -1.49
C ASP A 162 12.89 3.26 -2.57
N HIS A 163 11.62 3.45 -2.20
CA HIS A 163 10.55 3.82 -3.15
C HIS A 163 10.79 5.20 -3.76
N MET A 164 11.12 6.21 -2.95
CA MET A 164 11.45 7.55 -3.46
C MET A 164 12.58 7.49 -4.48
N LYS A 165 13.65 6.73 -4.20
CA LYS A 165 14.79 6.59 -5.14
C LYS A 165 14.38 5.99 -6.48
N VAL A 166 13.43 5.05 -6.48
CA VAL A 166 12.89 4.47 -7.73
C VAL A 166 12.13 5.53 -8.52
N ILE A 167 11.27 6.30 -7.87
CA ILE A 167 10.51 7.39 -8.51
C ILE A 167 11.43 8.52 -8.97
N GLN A 168 12.43 8.89 -8.19
CA GLN A 168 13.42 9.89 -8.58
C GLN A 168 14.23 9.45 -9.81
N ARG A 169 14.53 8.16 -9.92
CA ARG A 169 15.31 7.61 -11.04
C ARG A 169 14.50 7.43 -12.31
N PHE A 170 13.27 6.92 -12.21
CA PHE A 170 12.49 6.48 -13.38
C PHE A 170 11.21 7.30 -13.63
N GLY A 171 10.81 8.15 -12.68
CA GLY A 171 9.52 8.85 -12.69
C GLY A 171 8.30 7.93 -12.50
N ARG A 172 8.51 6.62 -12.32
CA ARG A 172 7.47 5.59 -12.24
C ARG A 172 8.02 4.31 -11.62
N TYR A 173 7.16 3.32 -11.38
CA TYR A 173 7.54 1.98 -10.97
C TYR A 173 7.70 1.06 -12.19
N PRO A 174 8.94 0.63 -12.53
CA PRO A 174 9.15 -0.21 -13.71
C PRO A 174 8.43 -1.56 -13.62
N HIS A 175 8.25 -2.10 -12.41
CA HIS A 175 7.54 -3.37 -12.20
C HIS A 175 6.04 -3.29 -12.53
N ARG A 176 5.46 -2.09 -12.64
CA ARG A 176 4.07 -1.89 -13.09
C ARG A 176 3.94 -1.81 -14.61
N ASN A 177 5.04 -1.62 -15.35
CA ASN A 177 5.01 -1.30 -16.77
C ASN A 177 4.24 -2.34 -17.60
N ALA A 178 4.53 -3.64 -17.41
CA ALA A 178 3.85 -4.69 -18.16
C ALA A 178 2.33 -4.73 -17.90
N ILE A 179 1.92 -4.58 -16.63
CA ILE A 179 0.51 -4.59 -16.24
C ILE A 179 -0.21 -3.34 -16.78
N LEU A 180 0.47 -2.19 -16.78
CA LEU A 180 -0.06 -0.92 -17.28
C LEU A 180 0.19 -0.69 -18.79
N CYS A 181 0.55 -1.73 -19.54
CA CYS A 181 0.82 -1.65 -20.98
C CYS A 181 1.87 -0.59 -21.40
N ARG A 182 2.85 -0.32 -20.54
CA ARG A 182 3.98 0.58 -20.80
C ARG A 182 5.18 -0.22 -21.29
N LYS A 183 5.92 0.31 -22.27
CA LYS A 183 7.22 -0.24 -22.68
C LYS A 183 8.29 0.15 -21.66
N ASN A 184 9.17 -0.80 -21.34
CA ASN A 184 10.36 -0.53 -20.54
C ASN A 184 11.42 0.21 -21.38
N THR A 185 12.18 1.07 -20.72
CA THR A 185 13.49 1.53 -21.23
C THR A 185 14.55 0.46 -20.97
N GLN A 186 15.70 0.57 -21.62
CA GLN A 186 16.83 -0.33 -21.38
C GLN A 186 17.32 -0.29 -19.92
N GLU A 187 17.24 0.87 -19.27
CA GLU A 187 17.63 1.01 -17.87
C GLU A 187 16.62 0.33 -16.94
N GLU A 188 15.33 0.46 -17.24
CA GLU A 188 14.26 -0.24 -16.52
C GLU A 188 14.38 -1.76 -16.68
N GLU A 189 14.73 -2.26 -17.87
CA GLU A 189 14.99 -3.69 -18.09
C GLU A 189 16.13 -4.21 -17.21
N LYS A 190 17.25 -3.47 -17.14
CA LYS A 190 18.38 -3.80 -16.26
C LYS A 190 17.97 -3.79 -14.78
N TYR A 191 17.19 -2.79 -14.37
CA TYR A 191 16.67 -2.70 -13.00
C TYR A 191 15.77 -3.91 -12.65
N LEU A 192 14.91 -4.33 -13.59
CA LEU A 192 14.01 -5.47 -13.43
C LEU A 192 14.71 -6.84 -13.41
N MET A 193 16.02 -6.92 -13.67
CA MET A 193 16.80 -8.15 -13.46
C MET A 193 16.97 -8.50 -11.98
N ASN A 194 16.91 -7.51 -11.08
CA ASN A 194 16.96 -7.71 -9.63
C ASN A 194 16.04 -6.69 -8.93
N PRO A 195 14.71 -6.82 -9.09
CA PRO A 195 13.77 -5.85 -8.58
C PRO A 195 13.52 -6.05 -7.07
N PRO A 196 13.02 -5.03 -6.37
CA PRO A 196 12.47 -5.22 -5.04
C PRO A 196 11.21 -6.11 -5.12
N TYR A 197 10.89 -6.76 -4.01
CA TYR A 197 9.75 -7.67 -3.89
C TYR A 197 8.45 -6.98 -3.48
N TRP A 198 8.26 -5.70 -3.80
CA TRP A 198 7.08 -4.94 -3.39
C TRP A 198 5.84 -5.44 -4.13
N GLY A 199 4.71 -5.51 -3.43
CA GLY A 199 3.44 -6.00 -3.99
C GLY A 199 3.39 -7.48 -4.37
N MET A 200 4.47 -8.25 -4.22
CA MET A 200 4.53 -9.66 -4.60
C MET A 200 3.99 -10.60 -3.51
N THR A 201 3.29 -11.67 -3.91
CA THR A 201 2.95 -12.79 -3.02
C THR A 201 4.18 -13.60 -2.62
N LYS A 202 4.07 -14.42 -1.57
CA LYS A 202 5.15 -15.34 -1.15
C LYS A 202 5.66 -16.20 -2.32
N THR A 203 4.75 -16.75 -3.12
CA THR A 203 5.08 -17.55 -4.31
C THR A 203 5.82 -16.72 -5.35
N GLN A 204 5.33 -15.52 -5.68
CA GLN A 204 5.98 -14.63 -6.65
C GLN A 204 7.40 -14.24 -6.22
N VAL A 205 7.63 -13.99 -4.92
CA VAL A 205 8.97 -13.74 -4.38
C VAL A 205 9.89 -14.94 -4.55
N GLN A 206 9.41 -16.15 -4.25
CA GLN A 206 10.19 -17.38 -4.41
C GLN A 206 10.58 -17.61 -5.87
N THR A 207 9.63 -17.53 -6.80
CA THR A 207 9.89 -17.64 -8.24
C THR A 207 10.87 -16.58 -8.72
N THR A 208 10.76 -15.34 -8.24
CA THR A 208 11.68 -14.25 -8.61
C THR A 208 13.10 -14.54 -8.13
N LYS A 209 13.27 -14.99 -6.88
CA LYS A 209 14.58 -15.40 -6.34
C LYS A 209 15.24 -16.52 -7.15
N GLU A 210 14.45 -17.51 -7.57
CA GLU A 210 14.94 -18.61 -8.41
C GLU A 210 15.38 -18.13 -9.79
N LYS A 211 14.63 -17.21 -10.41
CA LYS A 211 15.01 -16.58 -11.68
C LYS A 211 16.33 -15.82 -11.54
N ILE A 212 16.47 -14.98 -10.49
CA ILE A 212 17.70 -14.21 -10.21
C ILE A 212 18.90 -15.15 -10.04
N ARG A 213 18.75 -16.26 -9.30
CA ARG A 213 19.83 -17.25 -9.10
C ARG A 213 20.31 -17.92 -10.39
N LYS A 214 19.45 -18.01 -11.41
CA LYS A 214 19.77 -18.61 -12.71
C LYS A 214 20.40 -17.62 -13.69
N ILE A 215 20.45 -16.32 -13.38
CA ILE A 215 21.14 -15.34 -14.22
C ILE A 215 22.64 -15.65 -14.20
N PRO A 216 23.29 -15.92 -15.35
CA PRO A 216 24.72 -16.21 -15.40
C PRO A 216 25.51 -15.04 -14.82
N LYS A 217 26.47 -15.31 -13.90
CA LYS A 217 27.36 -14.29 -13.30
C LYS A 217 28.35 -13.63 -14.30
N LYS A 218 28.14 -13.76 -15.61
CA LYS A 218 28.98 -13.13 -16.62
C LYS A 218 28.45 -11.73 -16.91
N LEU A 219 28.94 -10.73 -16.16
CA LEU A 219 29.13 -9.31 -16.54
C LEU A 219 29.58 -8.47 -15.31
N SER A 220 30.63 -8.91 -14.59
CA SER A 220 31.26 -8.11 -13.53
C SER A 220 32.77 -7.90 -13.74
N LYS A 221 33.24 -7.97 -14.99
CA LYS A 221 34.62 -7.61 -15.36
C LYS A 221 34.63 -6.85 -16.67
N THR A 222 34.58 -5.51 -16.58
CA THR A 222 35.05 -4.45 -17.51
C THR A 222 34.54 -3.14 -16.88
N ASN A 223 35.32 -2.15 -16.44
CA ASN A 223 36.72 -1.82 -16.68
C ASN A 223 37.37 -1.20 -15.43
N LYS A 224 38.69 -1.41 -15.35
CA LYS A 224 39.64 -0.61 -14.57
C LYS A 224 39.57 0.86 -14.94
#